data_AF-A0A8J2YX66-F1
#
_entry.id   AF-A0A8J2YX66-F1
#
_cell.length_a   1.000
_cell.length_b   1.000
_cell.length_c   1.000
_cell.angle_alpha   90.00
_cell.angle_beta   90.00
_cell.angle_gamma   90.00
#
_symmetry.space_group_name_H-M   'P 1'
#
loop_
_entity.id
_entity.type
_entity.pdbx_description
1 polymer ?
#
loop_
_entity_poly.entity_id
_entity_poly.type
_entity_poly.pdbx_seq_one_letter_code
_entity_poly.pdbx_strand_id
1 'polypeptide(L)'
;MKPFQSQIRLHKWTVDEAQRRLGELIRLADRLRQDLADLEAEALREQAAAQASFEASLTYGAYAERVIERREKLNRSIAEVDGQVEHARDALKDAFAELKKFELAAEAAQERARRKRDAREQAQLDEVAIGMFRGRGK
;
A
#
# COMPACT_ATOMS: atom_id res chain seq x y z
N MET A 1 20.90 3.58 21.55
CA MET A 1 19.63 3.36 20.81
C MET A 1 19.79 2.18 19.87
N LYS A 2 18.91 1.18 19.88
CA LYS A 2 19.01 0.00 19.02
C LYS A 2 18.74 0.41 17.55
N PRO A 3 19.72 0.43 16.65
CA PRO A 3 19.60 1.00 15.30
C PRO A 3 18.47 0.39 14.45
N PHE A 4 18.07 -0.85 14.73
CA PHE A 4 16.95 -1.49 14.06
C PHE A 4 15.57 -0.88 14.38
N GLN A 5 15.38 -0.29 15.56
CA GLN A 5 14.07 0.26 15.96
C GLN A 5 13.71 1.55 15.23
N SER A 6 14.70 2.39 14.91
CA SER A 6 14.48 3.58 14.08
C SER A 6 14.20 3.19 12.63
N GLN A 7 14.92 2.20 12.09
CA GLN A 7 14.70 1.70 10.73
C GLN A 7 13.33 1.04 10.57
N ILE A 8 12.92 0.18 11.50
CA ILE A 8 11.57 -0.43 11.47
C ILE A 8 10.48 0.65 11.46
N ARG A 9 10.63 1.71 12.25
CA ARG A 9 9.65 2.81 12.29
C ARG A 9 9.57 3.54 10.95
N LEU A 10 10.72 3.82 10.34
CA LEU A 10 10.79 4.44 9.02
C LEU A 10 10.07 3.56 7.98
N HIS A 11 10.39 2.26 7.93
CA HIS A 11 9.76 1.36 6.96
C HIS A 11 8.27 1.14 7.20
N LYS A 12 7.79 1.15 8.45
CA LYS A 12 6.35 1.17 8.76
C LYS A 12 5.68 2.40 8.17
N TRP A 13 6.28 3.57 8.36
CA TRP A 13 5.76 4.81 7.78
C TRP A 13 5.75 4.77 6.24
N THR A 14 6.79 4.19 5.62
CA THR A 14 6.83 3.99 4.16
C THR A 14 5.71 3.07 3.67
N VAL A 15 5.42 1.98 4.39
CA VAL A 15 4.28 1.10 4.10
C VAL A 15 2.97 1.87 4.20
N ASP A 16 2.76 2.62 5.28
CA ASP A 16 1.54 3.41 5.50
C ASP A 16 1.35 4.49 4.42
N GLU A 17 2.44 5.09 3.93
CA GLU A 17 2.41 6.03 2.81
C GLU A 17 2.06 5.33 1.48
N ALA A 18 2.66 4.17 1.19
CA ALA A 18 2.34 3.38 0.01
C ALA A 18 0.88 2.91 0.00
N GLN A 19 0.34 2.50 1.16
CA GLN A 19 -1.07 2.14 1.32
C GLN A 19 -1.99 3.33 1.06
N ARG A 20 -1.67 4.49 1.63
CA ARG A 20 -2.45 5.73 1.40
C ARG A 20 -2.46 6.09 -0.08
N ARG A 21 -1.30 6.05 -0.74
CA ARG A 21 -1.18 6.34 -2.17
C ARG A 21 -1.98 5.37 -3.04
N LEU A 22 -1.89 4.07 -2.77
CA LEU A 22 -2.70 3.06 -3.45
C LEU A 22 -4.21 3.31 -3.26
N GLY A 23 -4.63 3.62 -2.03
CA GLY A 23 -6.03 3.93 -1.74
C GLY A 23 -6.53 5.19 -2.46
N GLU A 24 -5.69 6.23 -2.59
CA GLU A 24 -6.03 7.43 -3.37
C GLU A 24 -6.25 7.14 -4.84
N LEU A 25 -5.38 6.31 -5.44
CA LEU A 25 -5.47 5.92 -6.85
C LEU A 25 -6.70 5.06 -7.12
N ILE A 26 -7.00 4.09 -6.25
CA ILE A 26 -8.23 3.28 -6.37
C ILE A 26 -9.47 4.19 -6.31
N ARG A 27 -9.53 5.11 -5.33
CA ARG A 27 -10.65 6.07 -5.23
C ARG A 27 -10.77 6.96 -6.48
N LEU A 28 -9.65 7.32 -7.11
CA LEU A 28 -9.66 8.09 -8.35
C LEU A 28 -10.20 7.25 -9.52
N ALA A 29 -9.75 6.01 -9.66
CA ALA A 29 -10.24 5.09 -10.69
C ALA A 29 -11.76 4.87 -10.57
N ASP A 30 -12.25 4.66 -9.34
CA ASP A 30 -13.67 4.46 -9.08
C ASP A 30 -14.51 5.70 -9.42
N ARG A 31 -14.02 6.90 -9.09
CA ARG A 31 -14.68 8.15 -9.51
C ARG A 31 -14.75 8.28 -11.03
N LEU A 32 -13.67 7.99 -11.75
CA LEU A 32 -13.65 8.08 -13.21
C LEU A 32 -14.61 7.07 -13.86
N ARG A 33 -14.73 5.87 -13.29
CA ARG A 33 -15.70 4.86 -13.73
C ARG A 33 -17.14 5.31 -13.47
N GLN A 34 -17.38 5.95 -12.33
CA GLN A 34 -18.70 6.53 -12.03
C GLN A 34 -19.04 7.65 -13.03
N ASP A 35 -18.10 8.56 -13.29
CA ASP A 35 -18.28 9.64 -14.28
C ASP A 35 -18.60 9.09 -15.68
N LEU A 36 -17.97 7.97 -16.05
CA LEU A 36 -18.25 7.27 -17.31
C LEU A 36 -19.65 6.67 -17.33
N ALA A 37 -20.06 5.99 -16.27
CA ALA A 37 -21.40 5.41 -16.17
C ALA A 37 -22.49 6.50 -16.21
N ASP A 38 -22.26 7.62 -15.53
CA ASP A 38 -23.18 8.76 -15.51
C ASP A 38 -23.30 9.40 -16.91
N LEU A 39 -22.17 9.53 -17.63
CA LEU A 39 -22.15 10.01 -19.01
C LEU A 39 -22.93 9.08 -19.95
N GLU A 40 -22.77 7.77 -19.81
CA GLU A 40 -23.49 6.79 -20.63
C GLU A 40 -25.00 6.83 -20.35
N ALA A 41 -25.39 6.95 -19.08
CA ALA A 41 -26.79 7.10 -18.71
C ALA A 41 -27.40 8.41 -19.24
N GLU A 42 -26.64 9.51 -19.25
CA GLU A 42 -27.06 10.79 -19.84
C GLU A 42 -27.24 10.67 -21.35
N ALA A 43 -26.27 10.05 -22.04
CA ALA A 43 -26.31 9.87 -23.48
C ALA A 43 -27.57 9.10 -23.93
N LEU A 44 -27.96 8.06 -23.17
CA LEU A 44 -29.19 7.31 -23.44
C LEU A 44 -30.46 8.15 -23.31
N ARG A 45 -30.50 9.06 -22.32
CA ARG A 45 -31.64 9.98 -22.13
C ARG A 45 -31.74 10.97 -23.29
N GLU A 46 -30.62 11.54 -23.71
CA GLU A 46 -30.58 12.47 -24.84
C GLU A 46 -30.91 11.79 -26.17
N GLN A 47 -30.47 10.54 -26.36
CA GLN A 47 -30.85 9.74 -27.51
C GLN A 47 -32.38 9.52 -27.56
N ALA A 48 -32.99 9.17 -26.43
CA ALA A 48 -34.44 8.99 -26.35
C ALA A 48 -35.20 10.30 -26.64
N ALA A 49 -34.71 11.44 -26.14
CA ALA A 49 -35.30 12.75 -26.40
C ALA A 49 -35.21 13.13 -27.89
N ALA A 50 -34.05 12.89 -28.52
CA ALA A 50 -33.83 13.11 -29.95
C ALA A 50 -34.72 12.23 -30.84
N GLN A 51 -35.03 11.00 -30.40
CA GLN A 51 -35.98 10.13 -31.10
C GLN A 51 -37.44 10.59 -30.95
N ALA A 52 -37.78 11.26 -29.85
CA ALA A 52 -39.13 11.72 -29.56
C ALA A 52 -39.46 13.10 -30.15
N SER A 53 -38.47 13.93 -30.51
CA SER A 53 -38.67 15.29 -31.01
C SER A 53 -37.77 15.61 -32.20
N PHE A 54 -38.38 16.11 -33.28
CA PHE A 54 -37.65 16.57 -34.47
C PHE A 54 -36.67 17.70 -34.12
N GLU A 55 -37.07 18.67 -33.28
CA GLU A 55 -36.19 19.77 -32.85
C GLU A 55 -34.96 19.26 -32.10
N ALA A 56 -35.13 18.31 -31.18
CA ALA A 56 -34.03 17.70 -30.44
C ALA A 56 -33.10 16.88 -31.35
N SER A 57 -33.67 16.22 -32.37
CA SER A 57 -32.89 15.45 -33.36
C SER A 57 -31.88 16.31 -34.13
N LEU A 58 -32.21 17.59 -34.39
CA LEU A 58 -31.34 18.50 -35.14
C LEU A 58 -30.03 18.81 -34.39
N THR A 59 -30.08 18.83 -33.05
CA THR A 59 -28.91 19.14 -32.20
C THR A 59 -28.17 17.90 -31.72
N TYR A 60 -28.78 16.72 -31.84
CA TYR A 60 -28.26 15.48 -31.25
C TYR A 60 -26.91 15.04 -31.86
N GLY A 61 -26.67 15.26 -33.16
CA GLY A 61 -25.41 14.88 -33.80
C GLY A 61 -24.18 15.50 -33.13
N ALA A 62 -24.20 16.82 -32.91
CA ALA A 62 -23.12 17.54 -32.24
C ALA A 62 -22.98 17.14 -30.75
N TYR A 63 -24.09 16.80 -30.09
CA TYR A 63 -24.04 16.25 -28.73
C TYR A 63 -23.36 14.88 -28.70
N ALA A 64 -23.75 13.97 -29.60
CA ALA A 64 -23.20 12.62 -29.68
C ALA A 64 -21.69 12.62 -29.94
N GLU A 65 -21.19 13.49 -30.82
CA GLU A 65 -19.75 13.65 -31.05
C GLU A 65 -19.00 14.03 -29.77
N ARG A 66 -19.51 15.00 -29.00
CA ARG A 66 -18.90 15.40 -27.71
C ARG A 66 -18.94 14.29 -26.68
N VAL A 67 -20.01 13.50 -26.63
CA VAL A 67 -20.11 12.33 -25.75
C VAL A 67 -19.05 11.30 -26.11
N ILE A 68 -18.86 11.01 -27.40
CA ILE A 68 -17.83 10.07 -27.87
C ILE A 68 -16.44 10.53 -27.44
N GLU A 69 -16.09 11.79 -27.70
CA GLU A 69 -14.80 12.37 -27.30
C GLU A 69 -14.57 12.29 -25.78
N ARG A 70 -15.61 12.62 -24.99
CA ARG A 70 -15.54 12.57 -23.52
C ARG A 70 -15.41 11.14 -23.01
N ARG A 71 -16.13 10.19 -23.61
CA ARG A 71 -16.06 8.76 -23.30
C ARG A 71 -14.66 8.22 -23.55
N GLU A 72 -14.07 8.54 -24.70
CA GLU A 72 -12.70 8.13 -25.02
C GLU A 72 -11.69 8.72 -24.04
N LYS A 73 -11.85 9.99 -23.66
CA LYS A 73 -10.99 10.64 -22.67
C LYS A 73 -11.09 9.95 -21.31
N LEU A 74 -12.30 9.68 -20.82
CA LEU A 74 -12.51 8.97 -19.55
C LEU A 74 -11.89 7.58 -19.58
N ASN A 75 -12.12 6.81 -20.65
CA ASN A 75 -11.52 5.47 -20.79
C ASN A 75 -9.99 5.50 -20.79
N ARG A 76 -9.37 6.47 -21.49
CA ARG A 76 -7.91 6.64 -21.45
C ARG A 76 -7.43 6.98 -20.04
N SER A 77 -8.11 7.88 -19.33
CA SER A 77 -7.77 8.24 -17.96
C SER A 77 -7.95 7.07 -16.99
N ILE A 78 -8.99 6.26 -17.14
CA ILE A 78 -9.19 5.04 -16.35
C ILE A 78 -8.04 4.07 -16.57
N ALA A 79 -7.68 3.79 -17.83
CA ALA A 79 -6.58 2.89 -18.16
C ALA A 79 -5.23 3.38 -17.59
N GLU A 80 -4.98 4.68 -17.64
CA GLU A 80 -3.78 5.29 -17.05
C GLU A 80 -3.74 5.11 -15.53
N VAL A 81 -4.84 5.45 -14.84
CA VAL A 81 -4.91 5.33 -13.38
C VAL A 81 -4.85 3.87 -12.95
N ASP A 82 -5.44 2.94 -13.69
CA ASP A 82 -5.34 1.51 -13.42
C ASP A 82 -3.90 1.01 -13.55
N GLY A 83 -3.14 1.48 -14.54
CA GLY A 83 -1.70 1.24 -14.61
C GLY A 83 -0.97 1.78 -13.37
N GLN A 84 -1.31 2.99 -12.92
CA GLN A 84 -0.74 3.56 -11.69
C GLN A 84 -1.12 2.75 -10.44
N VAL A 85 -2.34 2.19 -10.37
CA VAL A 85 -2.77 1.31 -9.28
C VAL A 85 -1.90 0.06 -9.23
N GLU A 86 -1.64 -0.59 -10.36
CA GLU A 86 -0.76 -1.77 -10.39
C GLU A 86 0.66 -1.42 -9.94
N HIS A 87 1.24 -0.32 -10.44
CA HIS A 87 2.54 0.15 -9.96
C HIS A 87 2.56 0.46 -8.45
N ALA A 88 1.49 1.07 -7.92
CA ALA A 88 1.37 1.35 -6.48
C ALA A 88 1.20 0.09 -5.64
N ARG A 89 0.54 -0.96 -6.17
CA ARG A 89 0.45 -2.28 -5.53
C ARG A 89 1.82 -2.93 -5.42
N ASP A 90 2.62 -2.87 -6.47
CA ASP A 90 3.98 -3.43 -6.46
C ASP A 90 4.89 -2.64 -5.51
N ALA A 91 4.84 -1.31 -5.53
CA ALA A 91 5.56 -0.49 -4.55
C ALA A 91 5.18 -0.80 -3.09
N LEU A 92 3.89 -1.07 -2.83
CA LEU A 92 3.44 -1.49 -1.52
C LEU A 92 4.01 -2.87 -1.12
N LYS A 93 4.04 -3.84 -2.05
CA LYS A 93 4.64 -5.16 -1.80
C LYS A 93 6.12 -5.02 -1.45
N ASP A 94 6.86 -4.21 -2.19
CA ASP A 94 8.29 -3.97 -1.96
C ASP A 94 8.54 -3.30 -0.60
N ALA A 95 7.73 -2.30 -0.25
CA ALA A 95 7.81 -1.64 1.05
C ALA A 95 7.57 -2.63 2.22
N PHE A 96 6.58 -3.53 2.07
CA PHE A 96 6.33 -4.59 3.05
C PHE A 96 7.50 -5.58 3.15
N ALA A 97 8.10 -5.96 2.02
CA ALA A 97 9.23 -6.89 1.99
C ALA A 97 10.44 -6.31 2.75
N GLU A 98 10.77 -5.03 2.50
CA GLU A 98 11.85 -4.35 3.22
C GLU A 98 11.54 -4.21 4.71
N LEU A 99 10.32 -3.80 5.09
CA LEU A 99 9.91 -3.77 6.50
C LEU A 99 10.16 -5.14 7.16
N LYS A 100 9.73 -6.23 6.52
CA LYS A 100 9.85 -7.57 7.09
C LYS A 100 11.30 -8.00 7.29
N LYS A 101 12.18 -7.67 6.35
CA LYS A 101 13.62 -7.91 6.45
C LYS A 101 14.23 -7.23 7.68
N PHE A 102 13.88 -5.97 7.96
CA PHE A 102 14.36 -5.28 9.15
C PHE A 102 13.78 -5.84 10.45
N GLU A 103 12.51 -6.24 10.46
CA GLU A 103 11.90 -6.92 11.61
C GLU A 103 12.62 -8.22 11.96
N LEU A 104 12.88 -9.07 10.96
CA LEU A 104 13.61 -10.33 11.13
C LEU A 104 15.06 -10.09 11.61
N ALA A 105 15.74 -9.08 11.05
CA ALA A 105 17.09 -8.72 11.49
C ALA A 105 17.12 -8.25 12.95
N ALA A 106 16.11 -7.48 13.38
CA ALA A 106 15.97 -7.01 14.75
C ALA A 106 15.73 -8.17 15.72
N GLU A 107 14.85 -9.11 15.36
CA GLU A 107 14.57 -10.31 16.13
C GLU A 107 15.83 -11.17 16.30
N ALA A 108 16.54 -11.45 15.20
CA ALA A 108 17.80 -12.19 15.24
C ALA A 108 18.89 -11.49 16.07
N ALA A 109 18.93 -10.16 16.08
CA ALA A 109 19.84 -9.39 16.93
C ALA A 109 19.45 -9.47 18.41
N GLN A 110 18.16 -9.43 18.72
CA GLN A 110 17.65 -9.57 20.08
C GLN A 110 17.94 -10.96 20.66
N GLU A 111 17.70 -12.02 19.89
CA GLU A 111 18.00 -13.39 20.32
C GLU A 111 19.50 -13.61 20.55
N ARG A 112 20.36 -13.10 19.67
CA ARG A 112 21.83 -13.13 19.90
C ARG A 112 22.22 -12.38 21.17
N ALA A 113 21.61 -11.23 21.44
CA ALA A 113 21.87 -10.46 22.65
C ALA A 113 21.39 -11.20 23.91
N ARG A 114 20.24 -11.89 23.85
CA ARG A 114 19.72 -12.71 24.93
C ARG A 114 20.65 -13.88 25.24
N ARG A 115 20.99 -14.70 24.25
CA ARG A 115 21.93 -15.83 24.42
C ARG A 115 23.26 -15.41 25.03
N LYS A 116 23.79 -14.24 24.64
CA LYS A 116 25.02 -13.69 25.23
C LYS A 116 24.86 -13.27 26.69
N ARG A 117 23.69 -12.79 27.12
CA ARG A 117 23.42 -12.48 28.53
C ARG A 117 23.29 -13.77 29.34
N ASP A 118 22.47 -14.69 28.87
CA ASP A 118 22.26 -15.99 29.52
C ASP A 118 23.59 -16.75 29.71
N ALA A 119 24.46 -16.76 28.68
CA ALA A 119 25.78 -17.37 28.77
C ALA A 119 26.72 -16.66 29.77
N ARG A 120 26.63 -15.33 29.90
CA ARG A 120 27.42 -14.57 30.89
C ARG A 120 26.93 -14.81 32.31
N GLU A 121 25.62 -14.85 32.51
CA GLU A 121 24.99 -15.16 33.81
C GLU A 121 25.34 -16.57 34.25
N GLN A 122 25.27 -17.56 33.35
CA GLN A 122 25.68 -18.93 33.66
C GLN A 122 27.15 -19.02 34.06
N ALA A 123 28.05 -18.38 33.32
CA ALA A 123 29.48 -18.37 33.65
C ALA A 123 29.77 -17.75 35.03
N GLN A 124 29.02 -16.71 35.42
CA GLN A 124 29.14 -16.10 36.75
C GLN A 124 28.63 -17.04 37.86
N LEU A 125 27.51 -17.73 37.63
CA LEU A 125 26.97 -18.71 38.60
C LEU A 125 27.94 -19.89 38.80
N ASP A 126 28.54 -20.38 37.71
CA ASP A 126 29.52 -21.46 37.76
C ASP A 126 30.77 -21.04 38.56
N GLU A 127 31.26 -19.82 38.37
CA GLU A 127 32.40 -19.27 39.11
C GLU A 127 32.11 -19.17 40.62
N VAL A 128 30.93 -18.67 40.99
CA VAL A 128 30.48 -18.61 42.39
C VAL A 128 30.38 -20.00 43.01
N ALA A 129 29.81 -20.97 42.29
CA ALA A 129 29.69 -22.35 42.75
C ALA A 129 31.07 -22.99 43.01
N ILE A 130 32.04 -22.79 42.11
CA ILE A 130 33.42 -23.26 42.28
C ILE A 130 34.08 -22.59 43.50
N GLY A 131 33.88 -21.27 43.67
CA GLY A 131 34.39 -20.53 44.83
C GLY A 131 33.87 -21.06 46.16
N MET A 132 32.56 -21.32 46.25
CA MET A 132 31.94 -21.90 47.44
C MET A 132 32.45 -23.32 47.74
N PHE A 133 32.66 -24.15 46.72
CA PHE A 133 33.17 -25.50 46.89
C PHE A 133 34.61 -25.52 47.43
N ARG A 134 35.46 -24.62 46.94
CA ARG A 134 36.85 -24.47 47.41
C ARG A 134 36.94 -23.98 48.86
N GLY A 135 35.99 -23.14 49.30
CA GLY A 135 35.95 -22.61 50.67
C GLY A 135 35.52 -23.62 51.74
N ARG A 136 34.83 -24.71 51.35
CA ARG A 136 34.27 -25.71 52.28
C ARG A 136 35.23 -26.87 52.60
N GLY A 137 36.38 -26.93 51.93
CA GLY A 137 37.41 -27.97 52.11
C GLY A 137 38.60 -27.54 52.95
N LYS A 138 38.49 -26.45 53.71
CA LYS A 138 39.46 -26.02 54.74
C LYS A 138 38.86 -26.13 56.13
#